data_AF-A0A3D5GN05-F1
#
_entry.id   AF-A0A3D5GN05-F1
#
_cell.length_a   1.000
_cell.length_b   1.000
_cell.length_c   1.000
_cell.angle_alpha   90.00
_cell.angle_beta   90.00
_cell.angle_gamma   90.00
#
_symmetry.space_group_name_H-M   'P 1'
#
loop_
_entity.id
_entity.type
_entity.pdbx_description
1 polymer ?
#
loop_
_entity_poly.entity_id
_entity_poly.type
_entity_poly.pdbx_seq_one_letter_code
_entity_poly.pdbx_strand_id
1 'polypeptide(L)' 'MKSERVLRIEGLCVKVGDAHILGGIDLEVRPGEVHAIMGPNGSGK' A
#
# COMPACT_ATOMS: atom_id res chain seq x y z
N MET A 1 -3.27 -24.46 -8.35
CA MET A 1 -3.50 -23.08 -8.84
C MET A 1 -2.39 -22.20 -8.30
N LYS A 2 -1.54 -21.63 -9.17
CA LYS A 2 -0.51 -20.69 -8.71
C LYS A 2 -1.20 -19.43 -8.21
N SER A 3 -1.05 -19.12 -6.93
CA SER A 3 -1.43 -17.82 -6.39
C SER A 3 -0.36 -16.82 -6.82
N GLU A 4 -0.39 -16.42 -8.10
CA GLU A 4 0.51 -15.38 -8.58
C GLU A 4 -0.04 -14.03 -8.12
N ARG A 5 0.32 -13.61 -6.90
CA ARG A 5 0.22 -12.21 -6.47
C ARG A 5 1.64 -11.69 -6.42
N VAL A 6 1.89 -10.55 -7.07
CA VAL A 6 3.20 -9.91 -7.09
C VAL A 6 3.42 -9.15 -5.78
N LEU A 7 2.37 -8.50 -5.28
CA LEU A 7 2.38 -7.79 -4.01
C LEU A 7 1.05 -7.98 -3.29
N ARG A 8 1.11 -8.20 -1.97
CA ARG A 8 -0.05 -8.15 -1.08
C ARG A 8 0.34 -7.44 0.20
N ILE A 9 -0.42 -6.41 0.54
CA ILE A 9 -0.34 -5.62 1.75
C ILE A 9 -1.67 -5.79 2.48
N GLU A 10 -1.60 -6.06 3.78
CA GLU A 10 -2.77 -6.17 4.66
C GLU A 10 -2.54 -5.32 5.90
N GLY A 11 -3.48 -4.42 6.21
CA GLY A 11 -3.51 -3.63 7.43
C GLY A 11 -2.29 -2.75 7.67
N LEU A 12 -1.63 -2.25 6.62
CA LEU A 12 -0.39 -1.49 6.77
C LEU A 12 -0.64 -0.20 7.55
N CYS A 13 -0.05 -0.14 8.74
CA CYS A 13 -0.03 1.03 9.60
C CYS A 13 1.41 1.56 9.67
N VAL A 14 1.59 2.87 9.48
CA VAL A 14 2.90 3.51 9.52
C VAL A 14 2.83 4.74 10.40
N LYS A 15 3.81 4.88 11.31
CA LYS A 15 4.01 6.08 12.12
C LYS A 15 5.46 6.54 12.01
N VAL A 16 5.66 7.85 12.04
CA VAL A 16 6.98 8.48 12.13
C VAL A 16 6.94 9.51 13.26
N GLY A 17 7.67 9.23 14.34
CA GLY A 17 7.48 9.95 15.61
C GLY A 17 6.02 9.80 16.08
N ASP A 18 5.40 10.91 16.44
CA ASP A 18 4.00 10.95 16.87
C ASP A 18 3.00 11.01 15.70
N ALA A 19 3.49 11.18 14.47
CA ALA A 19 2.62 11.30 13.29
C ALA A 19 2.20 9.93 12.76
N HIS A 20 0.89 9.71 12.65
CA HIS A 20 0.32 8.60 11.90
C HIS A 20 0.28 8.92 10.40
N ILE A 21 1.04 8.18 9.61
CA ILE A 21 1.17 8.38 8.16
C ILE A 21 0.16 7.50 7.41
N LEU A 22 0.09 6.21 7.75
CA LEU A 22 -0.87 5.26 7.17
C LEU A 22 -1.65 4.56 8.30
N GLY A 23 -2.95 4.39 8.09
CA GLY A 23 -3.90 3.92 9.10
C GLY A 23 -4.60 2.61 8.76
N GLY A 24 -3.85 1.60 8.29
CA GLY A 24 -4.40 0.29 7.97
C GLY A 24 -4.82 0.18 6.50
N ILE A 25 -3.84 0.21 5.60
CA ILE A 25 -4.06 0.12 4.16
C ILE A 25 -3.88 -1.32 3.68
N ASP A 26 -4.81 -1.75 2.82
CA ASP A 26 -4.73 -3.00 2.06
C ASP A 26 -4.41 -2.69 0.60
N LEU A 27 -3.54 -3.50 -0.02
CA LEU A 27 -3.24 -3.41 -1.46
C LEU A 27 -2.92 -4.79 -2.01
N GLU A 28 -3.45 -5.10 -3.19
CA GLU A 28 -3.09 -6.28 -3.95
C GLU A 28 -2.68 -5.87 -5.35
N VAL A 29 -1.53 -6.39 -5.82
CA VAL A 29 -1.07 -6.22 -7.20
C VAL A 29 -0.86 -7.60 -7.81
N ARG A 30 -1.56 -7.86 -8.91
CA ARG A 30 -1.47 -9.10 -9.66
C ARG A 30 -0.45 -8.98 -10.80
N PRO A 31 0.08 -10.10 -11.32
CA PRO A 31 0.99 -10.09 -12.45
C PRO A 31 0.42 -9.34 -13.64
N GLY A 32 1.23 -8.47 -14.23
CA GLY A 32 0.85 -7.67 -15.40
C GLY A 32 0.05 -6.40 -15.09
N GLU A 33 -0.33 -6.15 -13.83
CA GLU A 33 -1.01 -4.92 -13.44
C GLU A 33 -0.01 -3.78 -13.17
N VAL A 34 -0.41 -2.56 -13.54
CA VAL A 34 0.30 -1.33 -13.18
C VAL A 34 -0.64 -0.48 -12.33
N HIS A 35 -0.22 -0.20 -11.10
CA HIS A 35 -0.96 0.64 -10.16
C HIS A 35 -0.24 1.99 -9.99
N ALA A 36 -0.99 3.08 -10.07
CA ALA A 36 -0.51 4.41 -9.74
C ALA A 36 -1.09 4.84 -8.39
N ILE A 37 -0.21 5.28 -7.48
CA ILE A 37 -0.62 5.86 -6.19
C ILE A 37 -0.52 7.38 -6.34
N MET A 38 -1.64 8.08 -6.14
CA MET A 38 -1.76 9.54 -6.37
C MET A 38 -2.29 10.27 -5.14
N GLY A 39 -1.91 11.55 -5.00
CA GLY A 39 -2.33 12.39 -3.88
C GLY A 39 -1.32 13.50 -3.50
N PRO A 40 -1.66 14.38 -2.55
CA PRO A 40 -0.83 15.52 -2.15
C PRO A 40 0.49 15.11 -1.46
N ASN A 41 1.45 16.04 -1.37
CA ASN A 41 2.68 15.80 -0.60
C ASN A 41 2.35 15.52 0.87
N GLY A 42 3.03 14.52 1.45
CA GLY A 42 2.82 14.10 2.84
C GLY A 42 1.69 13.09 3.06
N SER A 43 0.95 12.67 2.03
CA SER A 43 -0.20 11.75 2.19
C SER A 43 0.16 10.26 2.36
N GLY A 44 1.44 9.91 2.50
CA GLY A 44 1.88 8.52 2.70
C GLY A 44 1.90 7.64 1.44
N LYS A 45 1.93 8.26 0.24
CA LYS A 45 2.25 7.57 -1.01
C LYS A 45 3.75 7.33 -1.08
#